data_AF-A0A024HK87-F1
#
_entry.id   AF-A0A024HK87-F1
#
_cell.length_a   1.000
_cell.length_b   1.000
_cell.length_c   1.000
_cell.angle_alpha   90.00
_cell.angle_beta   90.00
_cell.angle_gamma   90.00
#
_symmetry.space_group_name_H-M   'P 1'
#
loop_
_entity.id
_entity.type
_entity.pdbx_description
1 polymer ?
#
loop_
_entity_poly.entity_id
_entity_poly.type
_entity_poly.pdbx_seq_one_letter_code
_entity_poly.pdbx_strand_id
1 'polypeptide(L)'
;MPNRSPFPLLPYCCALLLALLGLLGAWYLQGRSLDLADAAAPGQRLQCASYSPFGKDQSPFDQPFVLRPQQMDADLALLAKHFSCLRTYSMTGLEGIPELARKHRLKLILGAWINAIPADSEREVRKLIDAANAYPDVVQSVIVGNETLLRQEVTSKYLEGLLAQVKSQVRQPVSYAEVWEYWLKHPQLAEHVDFVTLHLLPYWDNQPSGIDGALQHVAEIRQQFDRAFPGKSILIGETGWPSEGRQRRTALPSRVNEARYILGFVRMAEENGWRYNLIEAFDQPWKRRLEGAVGGYWGLFDADRQEKDVLAGPVSNQPDWPAWFAFSALLGAAMLLLGGRPASARAALAQPLGMALGATCLGLWCAQAWVICTFLDEWLWAAYLAILNLLVMAHLALALGAHEGWRGRLFRGLEARGGWWLLASSFAGAVWMLALVFDARYRNFPNAALLFPALFYLYRPVATPRREATLLAVLIAAGIVPQLALEGLDNLQAVLWAGICALLAGALLRGLRQERSATAETRSARTETRLA
;
A
#
# COMPACT_ATOMS: atom_id res chain seq x y z
N MET A 1 -18.71 1.86 -56.69
CA MET A 1 -17.84 2.01 -55.50
C MET A 1 -18.75 2.17 -54.28
N PRO A 2 -18.62 1.37 -53.22
CA PRO A 2 -19.44 1.57 -52.03
C PRO A 2 -19.09 2.94 -51.43
N ASN A 3 -20.12 3.77 -51.27
CA ASN A 3 -20.03 5.15 -50.83
C ASN A 3 -19.58 5.17 -49.35
N ARG A 4 -18.27 5.18 -49.11
CA ARG A 4 -17.71 5.25 -47.75
C ARG A 4 -18.00 6.65 -47.21
N SER A 5 -18.76 6.72 -46.12
CA SER A 5 -18.96 7.97 -45.39
C SER A 5 -17.62 8.63 -45.06
N PRO A 6 -17.49 9.97 -45.19
CA PRO A 6 -16.23 10.67 -44.96
C PRO A 6 -15.72 10.42 -43.54
N PHE A 7 -14.39 10.37 -43.39
CA PHE A 7 -13.80 10.16 -42.07
C PHE A 7 -14.14 11.37 -41.18
N PRO A 8 -14.71 11.16 -39.99
CA PRO A 8 -14.95 12.26 -39.05
C PRO A 8 -13.61 12.71 -38.43
N LEU A 9 -12.75 13.35 -39.25
CA LEU A 9 -11.36 13.67 -38.94
C LEU A 9 -11.25 14.65 -37.78
N LEU A 10 -11.95 15.78 -37.87
CA LEU A 10 -11.92 16.81 -36.83
C LEU A 10 -12.33 16.28 -35.44
N PRO A 11 -13.50 15.62 -35.27
CA PRO A 11 -13.87 15.10 -33.95
C PRO A 11 -12.91 14.00 -33.47
N TYR A 12 -12.39 13.16 -34.37
CA TYR A 12 -11.38 12.15 -34.01
C TYR A 12 -10.09 12.80 -33.48
N CYS A 13 -9.55 13.80 -34.18
CA CYS A 13 -8.34 14.52 -33.77
C CYS A 13 -8.55 15.26 -32.45
N CYS A 14 -9.70 15.91 -32.25
CA CYS A 14 -10.03 16.56 -30.97
C CYS A 14 -10.11 15.55 -29.83
N ALA A 15 -10.77 14.41 -30.04
CA ALA A 15 -10.85 13.35 -29.05
C ALA A 15 -9.48 12.71 -28.75
N LEU A 16 -8.62 12.56 -29.76
CA LEU A 16 -7.26 12.06 -29.59
C LEU A 16 -6.40 13.02 -28.76
N LEU A 17 -6.51 14.33 -29.01
CA LEU A 17 -5.82 15.34 -28.22
C LEU A 17 -6.29 15.31 -26.75
N LEU A 18 -7.61 15.29 -26.52
CA LEU A 18 -8.17 15.19 -25.17
C LEU A 18 -7.76 13.89 -24.47
N ALA A 19 -7.74 12.77 -25.20
CA ALA A 19 -7.29 11.48 -24.70
C ALA A 19 -5.82 11.52 -24.26
N LEU A 20 -4.94 12.13 -25.08
CA LEU A 20 -3.53 12.28 -24.76
C LEU A 20 -3.30 13.22 -23.56
N LEU A 21 -4.01 14.35 -23.51
CA LEU A 21 -3.94 15.29 -22.39
C LEU A 21 -4.46 14.66 -21.09
N GLY A 22 -5.54 13.88 -21.15
CA GLY A 22 -6.08 13.18 -19.99
C GLY A 22 -5.12 12.10 -19.48
N LEU A 23 -4.48 11.34 -20.38
CA LEU A 23 -3.50 10.32 -20.04
C LEU A 23 -2.21 10.94 -19.48
N LEU A 24 -1.72 12.03 -20.09
CA LEU A 24 -0.60 12.81 -19.56
C LEU A 24 -0.92 13.39 -18.19
N GLY A 25 -2.09 14.01 -18.04
CA GLY A 25 -2.55 14.58 -16.77
C GLY A 25 -2.65 13.54 -15.66
N ALA A 26 -3.17 12.34 -15.95
CA ALA A 26 -3.29 11.26 -14.98
C ALA A 26 -1.92 10.82 -14.43
N TRP A 27 -0.92 10.63 -15.28
CA TRP A 27 0.42 10.23 -14.86
C TRP A 27 1.24 11.39 -14.26
N TYR A 28 1.13 12.59 -14.84
CA TYR A 28 1.82 13.77 -14.33
C TYR A 28 1.34 14.17 -12.93
N LEU A 29 0.03 14.12 -12.65
CA LEU A 29 -0.49 14.46 -11.32
C LEU A 29 -0.01 13.50 -10.22
N GLN A 30 0.27 12.24 -10.58
CA GLN A 30 0.83 11.26 -9.66
C GLN A 30 2.33 11.41 -9.50
N GLY A 31 3.04 11.70 -10.59
CA GLY A 31 4.50 11.65 -10.60
C GLY A 31 5.24 12.99 -10.58
N ARG A 32 4.53 14.13 -10.60
CA ARG A 32 5.18 15.44 -10.42
C ARG A 32 5.90 15.49 -9.08
N SER A 33 7.16 15.94 -9.11
CA SER A 33 7.91 16.17 -7.88
C SER A 33 7.39 17.40 -7.15
N LEU A 34 7.41 17.35 -5.84
CA LEU A 34 7.08 18.45 -4.94
C LEU A 34 8.34 18.80 -4.14
N ASP A 35 8.72 20.07 -4.18
CA ASP A 35 9.83 20.57 -3.37
C ASP A 35 9.35 20.72 -1.92
N LEU A 36 9.95 19.93 -1.04
CA LEU A 36 9.73 19.99 0.40
C LEU A 36 11.01 20.49 1.09
N ALA A 37 10.87 21.11 2.26
CA ALA A 37 12.03 21.54 3.04
C ALA A 37 12.75 20.33 3.63
N ASP A 38 14.08 20.37 3.72
CA ASP A 38 14.89 19.23 4.20
C ASP A 38 14.70 18.94 5.70
N ALA A 39 14.90 17.68 6.11
CA ALA A 39 14.69 17.22 7.49
C ALA A 39 15.68 17.86 8.45
N ALA A 40 16.89 18.12 7.96
CA ALA A 40 18.00 18.68 8.70
C ALA A 40 18.80 19.61 7.79
N ALA A 41 19.51 20.56 8.40
CA ALA A 41 20.44 21.40 7.65
C ALA A 41 21.56 20.54 7.03
N PRO A 42 22.15 20.96 5.89
CA PRO A 42 23.25 20.23 5.27
C PRO A 42 24.38 19.90 6.27
N GLY A 43 24.70 18.61 6.41
CA GLY A 43 25.74 18.12 7.32
C GLY A 43 25.29 17.84 8.76
N GLN A 44 24.04 18.15 9.13
CA GLN A 44 23.46 17.75 10.41
C GLN A 44 22.88 16.33 10.30
N ARG A 45 23.25 15.46 11.25
CA ARG A 45 22.69 14.10 11.37
C ARG A 45 21.44 14.12 12.24
N LEU A 46 20.44 13.35 11.84
CA LEU A 46 19.25 13.05 12.63
C LEU A 46 19.62 12.17 13.84
N GLN A 47 18.70 12.05 14.80
CA GLN A 47 18.94 11.33 16.05
C GLN A 47 19.12 9.82 15.85
N CYS A 48 18.04 9.04 15.86
CA CYS A 48 18.07 7.59 15.69
C CYS A 48 17.16 7.13 14.54
N ALA A 49 17.51 6.00 13.91
CA ALA A 49 16.61 5.23 13.05
C ALA A 49 16.60 3.74 13.45
N SER A 50 15.43 3.11 13.32
CA SER A 50 15.28 1.67 13.50
C SER A 50 16.02 0.91 12.40
N TYR A 51 16.82 -0.07 12.77
CA TYR A 51 17.59 -0.91 11.85
C TYR A 51 17.25 -2.39 12.03
N SER A 52 16.85 -3.01 10.93
CA SER A 52 16.72 -4.47 10.77
C SER A 52 17.67 -4.91 9.65
N PRO A 53 18.46 -5.99 9.83
CA PRO A 53 19.55 -6.33 8.90
C PRO A 53 19.10 -7.11 7.67
N PHE A 54 17.81 -7.39 7.52
CA PHE A 54 17.31 -8.26 6.45
C PHE A 54 17.39 -7.55 5.10
N GLY A 55 17.86 -8.26 4.08
CA GLY A 55 17.71 -7.80 2.71
C GLY A 55 16.31 -8.00 2.15
N LYS A 56 16.06 -7.48 0.94
CA LYS A 56 14.79 -7.62 0.23
C LYS A 56 14.33 -9.07 0.04
N ASP A 57 15.30 -9.99 0.07
CA ASP A 57 15.19 -11.43 -0.13
C ASP A 57 15.33 -12.24 1.17
N GLN A 58 15.36 -11.58 2.34
CA GLN A 58 15.55 -12.24 3.63
C GLN A 58 14.37 -11.97 4.58
N SER A 59 14.06 -12.94 5.43
CA SER A 59 13.06 -12.80 6.48
C SER A 59 13.59 -13.30 7.83
N PRO A 60 13.18 -12.68 8.96
CA PRO A 60 13.36 -13.29 10.29
C PRO A 60 12.61 -14.62 10.45
N PHE A 61 11.66 -14.93 9.57
CA PHE A 61 10.88 -16.17 9.62
C PHE A 61 11.58 -17.37 8.95
N ASP A 62 12.64 -17.13 8.17
CA ASP A 62 13.38 -18.19 7.46
C ASP A 62 14.40 -18.83 8.40
N GLN A 63 13.98 -19.78 9.24
CA GLN A 63 14.84 -20.35 10.28
C GLN A 63 15.64 -21.58 9.80
N PRO A 64 16.96 -21.67 10.07
CA PRO A 64 17.80 -20.60 10.62
C PRO A 64 18.08 -19.51 9.57
N PHE A 65 17.94 -18.23 9.94
CA PHE A 65 18.26 -17.15 9.01
C PHE A 65 19.77 -16.91 8.99
N VAL A 66 20.31 -16.56 7.82
CA VAL A 66 21.74 -16.25 7.65
C VAL A 66 21.88 -14.77 7.34
N LEU A 67 22.34 -13.98 8.31
CA LEU A 67 22.63 -12.57 8.08
C LEU A 67 23.88 -12.40 7.23
N ARG A 68 23.97 -11.24 6.55
CA ARG A 68 25.09 -10.88 5.67
C ARG A 68 25.95 -9.80 6.34
N PRO A 69 27.07 -10.15 7.02
CA PRO A 69 27.89 -9.15 7.72
C PRO A 69 28.39 -8.01 6.84
N GLN A 70 28.75 -8.29 5.59
CA GLN A 70 29.18 -7.26 4.64
C GLN A 70 28.04 -6.28 4.31
N GLN A 71 26.80 -6.77 4.20
CA GLN A 71 25.63 -5.91 4.03
C GLN A 71 25.40 -5.06 5.27
N MET A 72 25.49 -5.65 6.48
CA MET A 72 25.34 -4.88 7.72
C MET A 72 26.39 -3.78 7.85
N ASP A 73 27.64 -4.07 7.51
CA ASP A 73 28.72 -3.06 7.51
C ASP A 73 28.45 -1.93 6.51
N ALA A 74 27.98 -2.26 5.29
CA ALA A 74 27.61 -1.27 4.27
C ALA A 74 26.39 -0.45 4.66
N ASP A 75 25.35 -1.10 5.22
CA ASP A 75 24.14 -0.46 5.74
C ASP A 75 24.52 0.56 6.83
N LEU A 76 25.36 0.18 7.80
CA LEU A 76 25.79 1.09 8.87
C LEU A 76 26.67 2.24 8.36
N ALA A 77 27.55 1.99 7.38
CA ALA A 77 28.31 3.05 6.71
C ALA A 77 27.41 4.06 5.99
N LEU A 78 26.34 3.59 5.33
CA LEU A 78 25.35 4.45 4.71
C LEU A 78 24.61 5.27 5.78
N LEU A 79 24.03 4.59 6.77
CA LEU A 79 23.23 5.23 7.81
C LEU A 79 24.02 6.22 8.67
N ALA A 80 25.32 6.00 8.89
CA ALA A 80 26.19 6.91 9.62
C ALA A 80 26.31 8.32 9.01
N LYS A 81 25.98 8.47 7.71
CA LYS A 81 25.91 9.76 7.03
C LYS A 81 24.68 10.57 7.42
N HIS A 82 23.59 9.91 7.80
CA HIS A 82 22.28 10.54 8.04
C HIS A 82 21.87 10.52 9.52
N PHE A 83 22.34 9.53 10.29
CA PHE A 83 21.94 9.31 11.68
C PHE A 83 23.13 9.27 12.62
N SER A 84 22.91 9.70 13.86
CA SER A 84 23.89 9.60 14.94
C SER A 84 23.77 8.29 15.73
N CYS A 85 22.62 7.62 15.62
CA CYS A 85 22.27 6.45 16.41
C CYS A 85 21.40 5.48 15.60
N LEU A 86 21.46 4.19 15.95
CA LEU A 86 20.54 3.16 15.45
C LEU A 86 19.85 2.44 16.60
N ARG A 87 18.61 2.01 16.37
CA ARG A 87 17.85 1.12 17.27
C ARG A 87 17.71 -0.26 16.66
N THR A 88 17.95 -1.32 17.44
CA THR A 88 17.67 -2.71 17.05
C THR A 88 16.55 -3.31 17.91
N TYR A 89 15.94 -4.40 17.44
CA TYR A 89 14.78 -5.04 18.07
C TYR A 89 15.06 -6.36 18.77
N SER A 90 16.13 -7.05 18.35
CA SER A 90 16.55 -8.36 18.84
C SER A 90 18.07 -8.38 18.95
N MET A 91 18.58 -9.29 19.77
CA MET A 91 20.00 -9.60 19.90
C MET A 91 20.39 -10.88 19.17
N THR A 92 19.46 -11.78 18.88
CA THR A 92 19.79 -13.04 18.21
C THR A 92 20.23 -12.79 16.77
N GLY A 93 21.48 -13.18 16.47
CA GLY A 93 22.11 -12.93 15.17
C GLY A 93 22.74 -11.55 15.05
N LEU A 94 22.42 -10.60 15.95
CA LEU A 94 22.88 -9.21 15.90
C LEU A 94 24.05 -8.93 16.87
N GLU A 95 24.68 -9.97 17.42
CA GLU A 95 25.73 -9.84 18.43
C GLU A 95 26.94 -9.04 17.92
N GLY A 96 27.16 -9.00 16.59
CA GLY A 96 28.24 -8.23 15.96
C GLY A 96 27.91 -6.76 15.66
N ILE A 97 26.65 -6.32 15.80
CA ILE A 97 26.24 -4.94 15.49
C ILE A 97 27.00 -3.88 16.31
N PRO A 98 27.27 -4.06 17.62
CA PRO A 98 28.04 -3.09 18.41
C PRO A 98 29.43 -2.77 17.85
N GLU A 99 30.15 -3.77 17.36
CA GLU A 99 31.48 -3.56 16.77
C GLU A 99 31.40 -2.78 15.45
N LEU A 100 30.42 -3.10 14.60
CA LEU A 100 30.18 -2.35 13.36
C LEU A 100 29.75 -0.90 13.64
N ALA A 101 28.91 -0.68 14.65
CA ALA A 101 28.50 0.67 15.05
C ALA A 101 29.68 1.51 15.56
N ARG A 102 30.58 0.89 16.34
CA ARG A 102 31.83 1.53 16.79
C ARG A 102 32.69 1.97 15.60
N LYS A 103 32.89 1.08 14.62
CA LYS A 103 33.63 1.36 13.38
C LYS A 103 33.10 2.60 12.65
N HIS A 104 31.78 2.74 12.57
CA HIS A 104 31.10 3.83 11.85
C HIS A 104 30.71 5.03 12.74
N ARG A 105 31.16 5.06 14.00
CA ARG A 105 30.89 6.14 14.97
C ARG A 105 29.39 6.40 15.18
N LEU A 106 28.62 5.31 15.23
CA LEU A 106 27.20 5.29 15.57
C LEU A 106 27.01 4.90 17.04
N LYS A 107 26.00 5.50 17.69
CA LYS A 107 25.48 5.03 18.99
C LYS A 107 24.38 3.99 18.78
N LEU A 108 24.09 3.19 19.80
CA LEU A 108 23.09 2.13 19.73
C LEU A 108 22.08 2.16 20.87
N ILE A 109 20.81 1.99 20.51
CA ILE A 109 19.75 1.55 21.41
C ILE A 109 19.49 0.07 21.10
N LEU A 110 19.93 -0.82 21.98
CA LEU A 110 19.78 -2.26 21.77
C LEU A 110 18.45 -2.77 22.33
N GLY A 111 17.76 -3.63 21.58
CA GLY A 111 16.51 -4.26 21.97
C GLY A 111 16.64 -5.77 22.21
N ALA A 112 16.02 -6.28 23.28
CA ALA A 112 15.73 -7.71 23.42
C ALA A 112 14.30 -8.00 22.98
N TRP A 113 14.12 -8.95 22.07
CA TRP A 113 12.79 -9.35 21.60
C TRP A 113 12.14 -10.31 22.60
N ILE A 114 11.17 -9.81 23.37
CA ILE A 114 10.43 -10.64 24.33
C ILE A 114 9.23 -11.26 23.63
N ASN A 115 8.99 -12.54 23.88
CA ASN A 115 7.88 -13.29 23.32
C ASN A 115 7.26 -14.30 24.31
N ALA A 116 6.25 -15.03 23.85
CA ALA A 116 5.51 -16.00 24.67
C ALA A 116 6.32 -17.25 25.07
N ILE A 117 7.53 -17.43 24.55
CA ILE A 117 8.43 -18.56 24.85
C ILE A 117 9.50 -18.06 25.83
N PRO A 118 9.43 -18.40 27.14
CA PRO A 118 10.35 -17.83 28.14
C PRO A 118 11.82 -18.10 27.84
N ALA A 119 12.16 -19.29 27.33
CA ALA A 119 13.54 -19.64 26.99
C ALA A 119 14.12 -18.77 25.86
N ASP A 120 13.29 -18.27 24.96
CA ASP A 120 13.69 -17.35 23.89
C ASP A 120 13.92 -15.95 24.45
N SER A 121 12.95 -15.45 25.24
CA SER A 121 13.05 -14.18 25.93
C SER A 121 14.28 -14.09 26.84
N GLU A 122 14.58 -15.15 27.60
CA GLU A 122 15.76 -15.21 28.46
C GLU A 122 17.07 -15.18 27.66
N ARG A 123 17.11 -15.82 26.49
CA ARG A 123 18.29 -15.82 25.62
C ARG A 123 18.54 -14.44 25.04
N GLU A 124 17.48 -13.74 24.62
CA GLU A 124 17.52 -12.35 24.17
C GLU A 124 18.05 -11.42 25.29
N VAL A 125 17.50 -11.55 26.50
CA VAL A 125 17.92 -10.77 27.68
C VAL A 125 19.38 -11.01 28.05
N ARG A 126 19.85 -12.26 28.06
CA ARG A 126 21.27 -12.56 28.34
C ARG A 126 22.20 -11.89 27.33
N LYS A 127 21.91 -12.04 26.03
CA LYS A 127 22.70 -11.41 24.96
C LYS A 127 22.69 -9.88 25.04
N LEU A 128 21.55 -9.29 25.42
CA LEU A 128 21.42 -7.85 25.62
C LEU A 128 22.34 -7.36 26.74
N ILE A 129 22.33 -8.05 27.89
CA ILE A 129 23.20 -7.74 29.04
C ILE A 129 24.68 -7.87 28.64
N ASP A 130 25.05 -8.98 27.99
CA ASP A 130 26.42 -9.23 27.55
C ASP A 130 26.92 -8.13 26.59
N ALA A 131 26.11 -7.78 25.59
CA ALA A 131 26.45 -6.73 24.62
C ALA A 131 26.53 -5.35 25.28
N ALA A 132 25.59 -5.00 26.16
CA ALA A 132 25.60 -3.73 26.87
C ALA A 132 26.87 -3.56 27.73
N ASN A 133 27.29 -4.62 28.42
CA ASN A 133 28.47 -4.58 29.29
C ASN A 133 29.79 -4.60 28.50
N ALA A 134 29.85 -5.29 27.37
CA ALA A 134 31.05 -5.36 26.52
C ALA A 134 31.28 -4.08 25.69
N TYR A 135 30.22 -3.31 25.42
CA TYR A 135 30.26 -2.14 24.52
C TYR A 135 29.68 -0.86 25.14
N PRO A 136 30.09 -0.45 26.36
CA PRO A 136 29.51 0.70 27.05
C PRO A 136 29.82 2.05 26.38
N ASP A 137 30.80 2.09 25.48
CA ASP A 137 31.17 3.26 24.70
C ASP A 137 30.21 3.54 23.53
N VAL A 138 29.49 2.53 23.02
CA VAL A 138 28.54 2.69 21.91
C VAL A 138 27.08 2.46 22.29
N VAL A 139 26.80 1.57 23.25
CA VAL A 139 25.43 1.30 23.71
C VAL A 139 24.99 2.40 24.68
N GLN A 140 24.06 3.25 24.24
CA GLN A 140 23.58 4.39 25.04
C GLN A 140 22.39 4.05 25.94
N SER A 141 21.58 3.05 25.56
CA SER A 141 20.44 2.56 26.33
C SER A 141 20.02 1.19 25.83
N VAL A 142 19.25 0.46 26.65
CA VAL A 142 18.70 -0.85 26.30
C VAL A 142 17.19 -0.87 26.47
N ILE A 143 16.50 -1.63 25.61
CA ILE A 143 15.04 -1.79 25.62
C ILE A 143 14.71 -3.27 25.78
N VAL A 144 13.91 -3.61 26.80
CA VAL A 144 13.50 -4.99 27.08
C VAL A 144 12.05 -5.16 26.63
N GLY A 145 11.86 -5.69 25.42
CA GLY A 145 10.54 -5.89 24.83
C GLY A 145 10.12 -4.76 23.89
N ASN A 146 9.42 -5.18 22.83
CA ASN A 146 8.79 -4.30 21.85
C ASN A 146 7.33 -4.73 21.71
N GLU A 147 6.41 -3.83 22.08
CA GLU A 147 4.96 -4.02 21.94
C GLU A 147 4.48 -5.37 22.48
N THR A 148 5.10 -5.83 23.57
CA THR A 148 4.92 -7.22 24.02
C THR A 148 3.56 -7.40 24.69
N LEU A 149 3.02 -6.34 25.30
CA LEU A 149 1.67 -6.33 25.84
C LEU A 149 0.63 -6.12 24.74
N LEU A 150 0.91 -5.28 23.74
CA LEU A 150 0.05 -5.17 22.55
C LEU A 150 -0.11 -6.52 21.83
N ARG A 151 0.99 -7.26 21.66
CA ARG A 151 1.00 -8.60 21.06
C ARG A 151 0.40 -9.67 21.98
N GLN A 152 0.09 -9.34 23.23
CA GLN A 152 -0.48 -10.23 24.25
C GLN A 152 0.35 -11.49 24.50
N GLU A 153 1.68 -11.38 24.36
CA GLU A 153 2.58 -12.52 24.45
C GLU A 153 3.04 -12.79 25.90
N VAL A 154 3.09 -11.75 26.74
CA VAL A 154 3.49 -11.86 28.14
C VAL A 154 2.62 -10.98 29.04
N THR A 155 2.71 -11.20 30.36
CA THR A 155 2.05 -10.37 31.36
C THR A 155 2.93 -9.21 31.82
N SER A 156 2.33 -8.12 32.29
CA SER A 156 3.05 -6.98 32.94
C SER A 156 4.01 -7.48 34.02
N LYS A 157 3.56 -8.38 34.89
CA LYS A 157 4.38 -8.91 36.00
C LYS A 157 5.61 -9.68 35.53
N TYR A 158 5.49 -10.44 34.45
CA TYR A 158 6.65 -11.13 33.87
C TYR A 158 7.66 -10.11 33.31
N LEU A 159 7.17 -9.10 32.61
CA LEU A 159 7.98 -8.03 32.05
C LEU A 159 8.68 -7.20 33.14
N GLU A 160 8.00 -6.88 34.25
CA GLU A 160 8.59 -6.22 35.43
C GLU A 160 9.80 -6.99 35.97
N GLY A 161 9.70 -8.32 36.03
CA GLY A 161 10.80 -9.19 36.44
C GLY A 161 12.00 -9.13 35.50
N LEU A 162 11.76 -9.16 34.18
CA LEU A 162 12.83 -9.02 33.19
C LEU A 162 13.49 -7.64 33.25
N LEU A 163 12.71 -6.57 33.41
CA LEU A 163 13.22 -5.20 33.55
C LEU A 163 14.11 -5.08 34.79
N ALA A 164 13.67 -5.60 35.94
CA ALA A 164 14.46 -5.61 37.17
C ALA A 164 15.76 -6.41 37.01
N GLN A 165 15.70 -7.56 36.33
CA GLN A 165 16.88 -8.37 36.02
C GLN A 165 17.89 -7.58 35.19
N VAL A 166 17.48 -6.95 34.08
CA VAL A 166 18.40 -6.19 33.22
C VAL A 166 18.98 -5.00 33.98
N LYS A 167 18.15 -4.22 34.68
CA LYS A 167 18.61 -3.04 35.45
C LYS A 167 19.67 -3.36 36.48
N SER A 168 19.61 -4.54 37.11
CA SER A 168 20.62 -4.96 38.09
C SER A 168 21.95 -5.40 37.49
N GLN A 169 22.03 -5.56 36.16
CA GLN A 169 23.18 -6.16 35.48
C GLN A 169 23.82 -5.28 34.39
N VAL A 170 23.26 -4.10 34.11
CA VAL A 170 23.81 -3.14 33.12
C VAL A 170 23.98 -1.76 33.72
N ARG A 171 24.84 -0.93 33.12
CA ARG A 171 25.04 0.47 33.54
C ARG A 171 24.21 1.46 32.73
N GLN A 172 23.73 1.04 31.56
CA GLN A 172 22.94 1.84 30.65
C GLN A 172 21.51 2.02 31.16
N PRO A 173 20.86 3.15 30.86
CA PRO A 173 19.43 3.31 31.11
C PRO A 173 18.60 2.22 30.42
N VAL A 174 17.67 1.63 31.15
CA VAL A 174 16.78 0.56 30.70
C VAL A 174 15.38 1.09 30.48
N SER A 175 14.75 0.66 29.38
CA SER A 175 13.38 1.01 29.04
C SER A 175 12.59 -0.20 28.53
N TYR A 176 11.30 0.02 28.31
CA TYR A 176 10.36 -0.84 27.62
C TYR A 176 9.72 -0.02 26.50
N ALA A 177 9.44 -0.63 25.35
CA ALA A 177 8.87 0.07 24.19
C ALA A 177 7.46 -0.44 23.88
N GLU A 178 6.49 0.46 23.77
CA GLU A 178 5.08 0.13 23.62
C GLU A 178 4.27 1.28 22.98
N VAL A 179 3.13 0.93 22.39
CA VAL A 179 2.16 1.91 21.88
C VAL A 179 1.49 2.69 23.01
N TRP A 180 1.07 3.91 22.68
CA TRP A 180 0.62 4.88 23.67
C TRP A 180 -0.57 4.39 24.51
N GLU A 181 -1.53 3.67 23.92
CA GLU A 181 -2.70 3.16 24.64
C GLU A 181 -2.33 2.09 25.66
N TYR A 182 -1.34 1.25 25.36
CA TYR A 182 -0.92 0.17 26.27
C TYR A 182 -0.06 0.70 27.40
N TRP A 183 0.75 1.73 27.17
CA TRP A 183 1.41 2.47 28.24
C TRP A 183 0.40 3.05 29.24
N LEU A 184 -0.70 3.64 28.77
CA LEU A 184 -1.74 4.20 29.64
C LEU A 184 -2.59 3.13 30.34
N LYS A 185 -2.66 1.91 29.81
CA LYS A 185 -3.30 0.75 30.47
C LYS A 185 -2.41 0.12 31.54
N HIS A 186 -1.09 0.26 31.42
CA HIS A 186 -0.10 -0.31 32.33
C HIS A 186 0.88 0.73 32.88
N PRO A 187 0.40 1.85 33.46
CA PRO A 187 1.27 2.96 33.86
C PRO A 187 2.26 2.59 34.97
N GLN A 188 1.96 1.56 35.77
CA GLN A 188 2.86 1.04 36.81
C GLN A 188 4.23 0.59 36.28
N LEU A 189 4.33 0.20 35.00
CA LEU A 189 5.61 -0.18 34.39
C LEU A 189 6.60 0.98 34.35
N ALA A 190 6.14 2.22 34.43
CA ALA A 190 7.00 3.40 34.49
C ALA A 190 7.94 3.39 35.71
N GLU A 191 7.56 2.73 36.80
CA GLU A 191 8.40 2.57 38.00
C GLU A 191 9.60 1.64 37.77
N HIS A 192 9.48 0.73 36.80
CA HIS A 192 10.48 -0.29 36.49
C HIS A 192 11.46 0.10 35.38
N VAL A 193 11.27 1.27 34.75
CA VAL A 193 12.12 1.80 33.68
C VAL A 193 12.78 3.12 34.06
N ASP A 194 13.95 3.40 33.49
CA ASP A 194 14.65 4.68 33.68
C ASP A 194 14.04 5.79 32.83
N PHE A 195 13.51 5.43 31.66
CA PHE A 195 12.78 6.32 30.75
C PHE A 195 11.67 5.53 30.04
N VAL A 196 10.65 6.23 29.54
CA VAL A 196 9.54 5.64 28.78
C VAL A 196 9.89 5.64 27.29
N THR A 197 9.71 4.52 26.60
CA THR A 197 9.81 4.46 25.13
C THR A 197 8.42 4.32 24.52
N LEU A 198 7.98 5.36 23.84
CA LEU A 198 6.62 5.55 23.33
C LEU A 198 6.58 5.37 21.80
N HIS A 199 5.71 4.53 21.29
CA HIS A 199 5.47 4.41 19.85
C HIS A 199 4.30 5.31 19.41
N LEU A 200 4.54 6.14 18.40
CA LEU A 200 3.59 7.08 17.81
C LEU A 200 3.54 6.86 16.29
N LEU A 201 2.62 6.01 15.86
CA LEU A 201 2.42 5.64 14.45
C LEU A 201 1.01 6.05 14.03
N PRO A 202 0.79 7.29 13.57
CA PRO A 202 -0.55 7.79 13.26
C PRO A 202 -1.31 6.93 12.24
N TYR A 203 -0.59 6.29 11.30
CA TYR A 203 -1.18 5.34 10.38
C TYR A 203 -1.72 4.09 11.09
N TRP A 204 -1.04 3.57 12.11
CA TRP A 204 -1.40 2.33 12.82
C TRP A 204 -2.31 2.52 14.02
N ASP A 205 -2.55 3.76 14.45
CA ASP A 205 -3.46 4.10 15.53
C ASP A 205 -4.86 3.45 15.35
N ASN A 206 -5.55 3.22 16.47
CA ASN A 206 -6.95 2.79 16.48
C ASN A 206 -7.84 3.82 15.79
N GLN A 207 -7.48 5.11 15.86
CA GLN A 207 -8.12 6.19 15.12
C GLN A 207 -7.10 6.91 14.24
N PRO A 208 -6.80 6.39 13.04
CA PRO A 208 -5.76 6.97 12.19
C PRO A 208 -6.05 8.42 11.80
N SER A 209 -5.02 9.25 11.88
CA SER A 209 -5.07 10.65 11.42
C SER A 209 -4.43 10.76 10.03
N GLY A 210 -5.09 11.50 9.13
CA GLY A 210 -4.51 11.89 7.85
C GLY A 210 -3.30 12.80 8.00
N ILE A 211 -2.50 12.94 6.93
CA ILE A 211 -1.23 13.66 6.96
C ILE A 211 -1.34 15.10 7.48
N ASP A 212 -2.46 15.78 7.19
CA ASP A 212 -2.68 17.17 7.61
C ASP A 212 -2.93 17.32 9.12
N GLY A 213 -3.36 16.25 9.81
CA GLY A 213 -3.59 16.23 11.27
C GLY A 213 -2.61 15.36 12.07
N ALA A 214 -1.78 14.57 11.39
CA ALA A 214 -0.94 13.56 12.02
C ALA A 214 0.06 14.16 13.04
N LEU A 215 0.70 15.28 12.71
CA LEU A 215 1.67 15.93 13.61
C LEU A 215 1.01 16.54 14.84
N GLN A 216 -0.18 17.12 14.68
CA GLN A 216 -0.96 17.64 15.80
C GLN A 216 -1.34 16.49 16.76
N HIS A 217 -1.83 15.37 16.23
CA HIS A 217 -2.17 14.18 17.01
C HIS A 217 -0.97 13.65 17.81
N VAL A 218 0.22 13.59 17.19
CA VAL A 218 1.48 13.23 17.85
C VAL A 218 1.80 14.19 19.00
N ALA A 219 1.67 15.49 18.79
CA ALA A 219 1.93 16.50 19.83
C ALA A 219 0.95 16.38 21.01
N GLU A 220 -0.33 16.12 20.73
CA GLU A 220 -1.36 15.93 21.75
C GLU A 220 -1.09 14.70 22.62
N ILE A 221 -0.76 13.55 22.02
CA ILE A 221 -0.37 12.35 22.77
C ILE A 221 0.91 12.62 23.57
N ARG A 222 1.91 13.29 22.97
CA ARG A 222 3.16 13.61 23.66
C ARG A 222 2.92 14.49 24.89
N GLN A 223 2.00 15.46 24.80
CA GLN A 223 1.59 16.29 25.94
C GLN A 223 0.80 15.48 27.00
N GLN A 224 -0.05 14.56 26.57
CA GLN A 224 -0.75 13.65 27.49
C GLN A 224 0.25 12.81 28.30
N PHE A 225 1.30 12.34 27.65
CA PHE A 225 2.35 11.56 28.30
C PHE A 225 3.19 12.36 29.30
N ASP A 226 3.47 13.65 29.04
CA ASP A 226 4.11 14.52 30.05
C ASP A 226 3.29 14.60 31.35
N ARG A 227 1.95 14.62 31.22
CA ARG A 227 1.04 14.67 32.37
C ARG A 227 0.91 13.32 33.07
N ALA A 228 0.89 12.22 32.31
CA ALA A 228 0.72 10.87 32.83
C ALA A 228 1.98 10.34 33.53
N PHE A 229 3.17 10.75 33.07
CA PHE A 229 4.47 10.29 33.59
C PHE A 229 5.35 11.47 34.02
N PRO A 230 4.92 12.27 35.02
CA PRO A 230 5.63 13.48 35.41
C PRO A 230 7.07 13.18 35.83
N GLY A 231 8.02 13.92 35.27
CA GLY A 231 9.45 13.79 35.58
C GLY A 231 10.18 12.61 34.93
N LYS A 232 9.48 11.73 34.19
CA LYS A 232 10.12 10.67 33.40
C LYS A 232 10.57 11.20 32.04
N SER A 233 11.81 10.88 31.65
CA SER A 233 12.26 11.13 30.27
C SER A 233 11.48 10.24 29.30
N ILE A 234 11.15 10.78 28.12
CA ILE A 234 10.40 10.07 27.09
C ILE A 234 11.24 10.03 25.81
N LEU A 235 11.41 8.82 25.28
CA LEU A 235 11.90 8.57 23.93
C LEU A 235 10.69 8.23 23.06
N ILE A 236 10.51 8.93 21.93
CA ILE A 236 9.61 8.47 20.87
C ILE A 236 10.33 7.33 20.16
N GLY A 237 10.01 6.09 20.53
CA GLY A 237 10.72 4.90 20.11
C GLY A 237 10.44 4.49 18.67
N GLU A 238 9.24 4.79 18.18
CA GLU A 238 8.87 4.57 16.79
C GLU A 238 7.95 5.68 16.34
N THR A 239 8.29 6.24 15.19
CA THR A 239 7.39 7.12 14.46
C THR A 239 7.82 7.18 13.01
N GLY A 240 6.84 7.27 12.11
CA GLY A 240 7.07 7.25 10.68
C GLY A 240 5.75 7.25 9.93
N TRP A 241 5.83 7.09 8.62
CA TRP A 241 4.67 7.05 7.76
C TRP A 241 4.95 6.19 6.52
N PRO A 242 4.07 5.28 6.11
CA PRO A 242 4.33 4.39 4.99
C PRO A 242 4.25 5.13 3.65
N SER A 243 5.19 4.83 2.75
CA SER A 243 5.21 5.37 1.38
C SER A 243 4.19 4.75 0.43
N GLU A 244 3.71 3.54 0.72
CA GLU A 244 2.91 2.76 -0.21
C GLU A 244 1.83 1.95 0.50
N GLY A 245 0.83 1.53 -0.28
CA GLY A 245 -0.24 0.63 0.16
C GLY A 245 -1.58 1.33 0.39
N ARG A 246 -2.46 0.68 1.17
CA ARG A 246 -3.87 1.06 1.28
C ARG A 246 -4.11 2.22 2.24
N GLN A 247 -5.10 3.04 1.92
CA GLN A 247 -5.64 4.05 2.83
C GLN A 247 -6.36 3.38 4.02
N ARG A 248 -6.15 3.93 5.23
CA ARG A 248 -6.92 3.61 6.45
C ARG A 248 -7.59 4.88 6.94
N ARG A 249 -8.93 4.96 6.82
CA ARG A 249 -9.69 6.20 7.08
C ARG A 249 -9.06 7.39 6.33
N THR A 250 -8.61 8.43 7.02
CA THR A 250 -7.95 9.61 6.42
C THR A 250 -6.44 9.42 6.20
N ALA A 251 -5.83 8.38 6.77
CA ALA A 251 -4.40 8.09 6.63
C ALA A 251 -4.08 7.42 5.29
N LEU A 252 -3.59 8.21 4.33
CA LEU A 252 -3.19 7.76 3.00
C LEU A 252 -1.66 7.58 2.91
N PRO A 253 -1.17 6.34 2.71
CA PRO A 253 0.23 6.11 2.36
C PRO A 253 0.59 6.76 1.02
N SER A 254 1.72 7.45 0.99
CA SER A 254 2.34 7.98 -0.23
C SER A 254 3.75 8.46 0.11
N ARG A 255 4.69 8.42 -0.85
CA ARG A 255 6.05 8.92 -0.63
C ARG A 255 6.09 10.39 -0.24
N VAL A 256 5.22 11.21 -0.82
CA VAL A 256 5.06 12.62 -0.45
C VAL A 256 4.55 12.77 0.98
N ASN A 257 3.59 11.95 1.41
CA ASN A 257 3.07 12.02 2.78
C ASN A 257 4.10 11.50 3.79
N GLU A 258 4.89 10.49 3.42
CA GLU A 258 6.05 10.05 4.21
C GLU A 258 7.03 11.19 4.43
N ALA A 259 7.46 11.86 3.36
CA ALA A 259 8.32 13.04 3.46
C ALA A 259 7.68 14.13 4.33
N ARG A 260 6.45 14.56 4.05
CA ARG A 260 5.74 15.58 4.84
C ARG A 260 5.70 15.24 6.34
N TYR A 261 5.48 13.97 6.67
CA TYR A 261 5.44 13.51 8.05
C TYR A 261 6.82 13.54 8.70
N ILE A 262 7.83 12.93 8.07
CA ILE A 262 9.19 12.84 8.61
C ILE A 262 9.77 14.23 8.81
N LEU A 263 9.67 15.10 7.80
CA LEU A 263 10.18 16.47 7.84
C LEU A 263 9.52 17.29 8.94
N GLY A 264 8.19 17.25 9.01
CA GLY A 264 7.44 18.00 10.02
C GLY A 264 7.64 17.45 11.44
N PHE A 265 7.73 16.12 11.58
CA PHE A 265 8.00 15.48 12.87
C PHE A 265 9.40 15.81 13.39
N VAL A 266 10.43 15.68 12.55
CA VAL A 266 11.81 16.00 12.94
C VAL A 266 11.90 17.45 13.40
N ARG A 267 11.37 18.39 12.61
CA ARG A 267 11.34 19.80 12.99
C ARG A 267 10.65 20.02 14.35
N MET A 268 9.46 19.47 14.53
CA MET A 268 8.72 19.56 15.79
C MET A 268 9.50 18.95 16.96
N ALA A 269 10.13 17.80 16.75
CA ALA A 269 10.90 17.12 17.78
C ALA A 269 12.14 17.92 18.18
N GLU A 270 12.89 18.48 17.23
CA GLU A 270 14.07 19.31 17.52
C GLU A 270 13.67 20.64 18.20
N GLU A 271 12.60 21.30 17.76
CA GLU A 271 12.07 22.53 18.39
C GLU A 271 11.65 22.32 19.85
N ASN A 272 11.14 21.12 20.18
CA ASN A 272 10.71 20.78 21.53
C ASN A 272 11.74 19.98 22.34
N GLY A 273 12.94 19.72 21.79
CA GLY A 273 13.99 18.93 22.44
C GLY A 273 13.59 17.47 22.71
N TRP A 274 12.73 16.88 21.89
CA TRP A 274 12.29 15.50 22.03
C TRP A 274 13.34 14.52 21.53
N ARG A 275 13.51 13.42 22.27
CA ARG A 275 14.30 12.27 21.82
C ARG A 275 13.44 11.41 20.90
N TYR A 276 13.95 11.04 19.73
CA TYR A 276 13.21 10.21 18.78
C TYR A 276 14.04 9.15 18.06
N ASN A 277 13.32 8.15 17.56
CA ASN A 277 13.79 7.12 16.65
C ASN A 277 12.77 6.95 15.51
N LEU A 278 13.22 7.16 14.28
CA LEU A 278 12.38 7.02 13.08
C LEU A 278 12.28 5.55 12.67
N ILE A 279 11.07 5.10 12.33
CA ILE A 279 10.83 3.77 11.77
C ILE A 279 10.57 3.90 10.26
N GLU A 280 11.39 3.30 9.41
CA GLU A 280 12.67 2.63 9.69
C GLU A 280 13.74 2.96 8.65
N ALA A 281 14.96 2.46 8.84
CA ALA A 281 16.05 2.72 7.90
C ALA A 281 15.71 2.25 6.47
N PHE A 282 15.32 0.99 6.30
CA PHE A 282 15.10 0.37 4.98
C PHE A 282 13.74 -0.31 4.92
N ASP A 283 13.08 -0.21 3.77
CA ASP A 283 11.87 -1.01 3.48
C ASP A 283 12.13 -2.50 3.76
N GLN A 284 11.17 -3.17 4.41
CA GLN A 284 11.29 -4.55 4.89
C GLN A 284 10.24 -5.46 4.22
N PRO A 285 10.50 -6.02 3.02
CA PRO A 285 9.49 -6.79 2.27
C PRO A 285 8.89 -7.98 3.02
N TRP A 286 9.61 -8.58 3.98
CA TRP A 286 9.12 -9.69 4.78
C TRP A 286 7.93 -9.31 5.69
N LYS A 287 7.78 -8.04 6.07
CA LYS A 287 6.64 -7.56 6.88
C LYS A 287 5.31 -7.68 6.11
N ARG A 288 5.35 -7.74 4.78
CA ARG A 288 4.14 -7.87 3.95
C ARG A 288 3.31 -9.12 4.25
N ARG A 289 3.95 -10.18 4.76
CA ARG A 289 3.27 -11.40 5.21
C ARG A 289 2.33 -11.17 6.40
N LEU A 290 2.63 -10.18 7.24
CA LEU A 290 1.87 -9.88 8.47
C LEU A 290 0.99 -8.63 8.34
N GLU A 291 1.43 -7.66 7.54
CA GLU A 291 0.86 -6.31 7.52
C GLU A 291 0.35 -5.88 6.13
N GLY A 292 0.34 -6.80 5.16
CA GLY A 292 0.05 -6.49 3.77
C GLY A 292 1.07 -5.54 3.16
N ALA A 293 0.76 -4.94 2.00
CA ALA A 293 1.70 -4.09 1.28
C ALA A 293 2.36 -3.03 2.19
N VAL A 294 1.55 -2.33 2.99
CA VAL A 294 1.99 -1.21 3.84
C VAL A 294 3.15 -1.56 4.76
N GLY A 295 3.14 -2.75 5.37
CA GLY A 295 4.21 -3.15 6.29
C GLY A 295 5.59 -3.21 5.64
N GLY A 296 5.65 -3.37 4.31
CA GLY A 296 6.90 -3.41 3.57
C GLY A 296 7.53 -2.04 3.29
N TYR A 297 6.83 -0.92 3.53
CA TYR A 297 7.14 0.37 2.89
C TYR A 297 7.33 1.56 3.85
N TRP A 298 7.88 1.29 5.05
CA TRP A 298 8.18 2.29 6.09
C TRP A 298 9.61 2.84 6.04
N GLY A 299 10.45 2.35 5.14
CA GLY A 299 11.86 2.69 5.08
C GLY A 299 12.10 4.12 4.62
N LEU A 300 13.06 4.81 5.20
CA LEU A 300 13.58 6.08 4.66
C LEU A 300 14.38 5.86 3.37
N PHE A 301 14.86 4.63 3.19
CA PHE A 301 15.47 4.07 1.99
C PHE A 301 14.65 2.87 1.52
N ASP A 302 14.71 2.56 0.22
CA ASP A 302 14.06 1.37 -0.32
C ASP A 302 14.78 0.06 0.09
N ALA A 303 14.20 -1.07 -0.29
CA ALA A 303 14.73 -2.40 0.07
C ALA A 303 16.08 -2.71 -0.63
N ASP A 304 16.42 -1.93 -1.65
CA ASP A 304 17.68 -1.93 -2.40
C ASP A 304 18.68 -0.86 -1.89
N ARG A 305 18.40 -0.23 -0.74
CA ARG A 305 19.23 0.77 -0.05
C ARG A 305 19.36 2.09 -0.84
N GLN A 306 18.46 2.35 -1.78
CA GLN A 306 18.41 3.62 -2.50
C GLN A 306 17.58 4.64 -1.73
N GLU A 307 17.94 5.92 -1.86
CA GLU A 307 17.18 7.01 -1.24
C GLU A 307 15.79 7.11 -1.86
N LYS A 308 14.78 7.32 -1.01
CA LYS A 308 13.41 7.64 -1.42
C LYS A 308 13.17 9.16 -1.51
N ASP A 309 14.22 9.96 -1.35
CA ASP A 309 14.18 11.43 -1.29
C ASP A 309 13.29 11.99 -0.14
N VAL A 310 12.92 11.17 0.85
CA VAL A 310 12.00 11.58 1.94
C VAL A 310 12.68 12.36 3.06
N LEU A 311 14.01 12.43 3.06
CA LEU A 311 14.81 13.17 4.04
C LEU A 311 15.22 14.56 3.52
N ALA A 312 15.33 14.75 2.21
CA ALA A 312 15.75 15.98 1.58
C ALA A 312 15.39 16.00 0.08
N GLY A 313 15.17 17.19 -0.46
CA GLY A 313 14.98 17.41 -1.90
C GLY A 313 13.56 17.16 -2.44
N PRO A 314 13.40 17.18 -3.78
CA PRO A 314 12.10 17.03 -4.43
C PRO A 314 11.56 15.60 -4.33
N VAL A 315 10.31 15.46 -3.89
CA VAL A 315 9.67 14.14 -3.67
C VAL A 315 8.55 13.89 -4.65
N SER A 316 8.52 12.71 -5.27
CA SER A 316 7.45 12.27 -6.17
C SER A 316 6.81 10.97 -5.66
N ASN A 317 5.48 10.86 -5.77
CA ASN A 317 4.79 9.60 -5.46
C ASN A 317 5.05 8.53 -6.53
N GLN A 318 5.39 8.92 -7.75
CA GLN A 318 5.68 8.00 -8.86
C GLN A 318 6.83 8.57 -9.71
N PRO A 319 8.09 8.44 -9.29
CA PRO A 319 9.23 9.02 -10.01
C PRO A 319 9.37 8.53 -11.45
N ASP A 320 8.96 7.29 -11.72
CA ASP A 320 8.94 6.59 -13.00
C ASP A 320 7.65 6.85 -13.82
N TRP A 321 6.83 7.85 -13.47
CA TRP A 321 5.63 8.20 -14.21
C TRP A 321 5.84 8.42 -15.72
N PRO A 322 6.99 8.90 -16.25
CA PRO A 322 7.16 9.03 -17.69
C PRO A 322 7.17 7.65 -18.39
N ALA A 323 7.69 6.61 -17.73
CA ALA A 323 7.68 5.25 -18.24
C ALA A 323 6.26 4.68 -18.26
N TRP A 324 5.48 4.93 -17.20
CA TRP A 324 4.07 4.52 -17.15
C TRP A 324 3.19 5.28 -18.14
N PHE A 325 3.45 6.58 -18.33
CA PHE A 325 2.84 7.37 -19.40
C PHE A 325 3.12 6.75 -20.77
N ALA A 326 4.39 6.44 -21.07
CA ALA A 326 4.77 5.81 -22.33
C ALA A 326 4.11 4.45 -22.51
N PHE A 327 4.09 3.61 -21.46
CA PHE A 327 3.39 2.33 -21.47
C PHE A 327 1.90 2.47 -21.79
N SER A 328 1.18 3.33 -21.07
CA SER A 328 -0.25 3.58 -21.30
C SER A 328 -0.50 4.20 -22.68
N ALA A 329 0.35 5.11 -23.15
CA ALA A 329 0.21 5.72 -24.48
C ALA A 329 0.40 4.69 -25.60
N LEU A 330 1.42 3.83 -25.51
CA LEU A 330 1.69 2.75 -26.48
C LEU A 330 0.57 1.72 -26.49
N LEU A 331 0.08 1.33 -25.31
CA LEU A 331 -1.07 0.42 -25.18
C LEU A 331 -2.33 1.03 -25.80
N GLY A 332 -2.64 2.29 -25.49
CA GLY A 332 -3.77 3.01 -26.07
C GLY A 332 -3.67 3.09 -27.59
N ALA A 333 -2.48 3.40 -28.13
CA ALA A 333 -2.23 3.42 -29.56
C ALA A 333 -2.40 2.02 -30.21
N ALA A 334 -1.89 0.96 -29.58
CA ALA A 334 -2.07 -0.41 -30.06
C ALA A 334 -3.55 -0.80 -30.12
N MET A 335 -4.35 -0.41 -29.12
CA MET A 335 -5.78 -0.69 -29.11
C MET A 335 -6.56 0.19 -30.11
N LEU A 336 -6.13 1.42 -30.38
CA LEU A 336 -6.66 2.23 -31.47
C LEU A 336 -6.40 1.58 -32.84
N LEU A 337 -5.19 1.04 -33.06
CA LEU A 337 -4.84 0.30 -34.26
C LEU A 337 -5.64 -0.99 -34.41
N LEU A 338 -5.89 -1.70 -33.30
CA LEU A 338 -6.76 -2.87 -33.25
C LEU A 338 -8.18 -2.53 -33.68
N GLY A 339 -8.77 -1.47 -33.12
CA GLY A 339 -10.11 -0.99 -33.50
C GLY A 339 -10.19 -0.50 -34.95
N GLY A 340 -9.13 0.10 -35.48
CA GLY A 340 -9.09 0.61 -36.84
C GLY A 340 -9.98 1.85 -37.01
N ARG A 341 -10.52 2.04 -38.22
CA ARG A 341 -11.35 3.21 -38.57
C ARG A 341 -12.65 3.22 -37.75
N PRO A 342 -12.99 4.29 -37.01
CA PRO A 342 -14.28 4.43 -36.35
C PRO A 342 -15.49 4.15 -37.26
N ALA A 343 -16.48 3.43 -36.74
CA ALA A 343 -17.71 3.07 -37.47
C ALA A 343 -18.70 4.23 -37.64
N SER A 344 -18.59 5.28 -36.82
CA SER A 344 -19.49 6.45 -36.83
C SER A 344 -18.81 7.70 -36.24
N ALA A 345 -19.44 8.88 -36.39
CA ALA A 345 -18.96 10.11 -35.77
C ALA A 345 -18.94 10.03 -34.23
N ARG A 346 -19.91 9.33 -33.62
CA ARG A 346 -19.90 9.07 -32.16
C ARG A 346 -18.74 8.16 -31.77
N ALA A 347 -18.49 7.11 -32.56
CA ALA A 347 -17.36 6.22 -32.33
C ALA A 347 -16.02 6.96 -32.50
N ALA A 348 -15.94 7.94 -33.40
CA ALA A 348 -14.74 8.74 -33.57
C ALA A 348 -14.37 9.59 -32.34
N LEU A 349 -15.38 10.00 -31.56
CA LEU A 349 -15.16 10.64 -30.25
C LEU A 349 -14.86 9.60 -29.15
N ALA A 350 -15.66 8.53 -29.10
CA ALA A 350 -15.59 7.55 -28.02
C ALA A 350 -14.32 6.68 -28.06
N GLN A 351 -13.79 6.38 -29.24
CA GLN A 351 -12.71 5.42 -29.39
C GLN A 351 -11.39 5.93 -28.78
N PRO A 352 -10.87 7.14 -29.09
CA PRO A 352 -9.66 7.65 -28.42
C PRO A 352 -9.82 7.78 -26.90
N LEU A 353 -10.95 8.34 -26.45
CA LEU A 353 -11.22 8.55 -25.02
C LEU A 353 -11.32 7.23 -24.25
N GLY A 354 -12.02 6.25 -24.81
CA GLY A 354 -12.15 4.92 -24.21
C GLY A 354 -10.81 4.18 -24.13
N MET A 355 -9.96 4.30 -25.15
CA MET A 355 -8.64 3.66 -25.14
C MET A 355 -7.68 4.34 -24.17
N ALA A 356 -7.71 5.67 -24.05
CA ALA A 356 -6.94 6.36 -23.02
C ALA A 356 -7.39 5.99 -21.60
N LEU A 357 -8.70 5.96 -21.33
CA LEU A 357 -9.22 5.54 -20.03
C LEU A 357 -8.80 4.10 -19.69
N GLY A 358 -9.02 3.15 -20.62
CA GLY A 358 -8.63 1.76 -20.41
C GLY A 358 -7.13 1.58 -20.21
N ALA A 359 -6.30 2.30 -20.97
CA ALA A 359 -4.85 2.21 -20.86
C ALA A 359 -4.31 2.85 -19.57
N THR A 360 -4.93 3.92 -19.09
CA THR A 360 -4.65 4.50 -17.77
C THR A 360 -5.06 3.54 -16.66
N CYS A 361 -6.27 2.97 -16.71
CA CYS A 361 -6.73 1.96 -15.75
C CYS A 361 -5.79 0.75 -15.68
N LEU A 362 -5.39 0.19 -16.84
CA LEU A 362 -4.47 -0.94 -16.86
C LEU A 362 -3.06 -0.56 -16.39
N GLY A 363 -2.54 0.60 -16.79
CA GLY A 363 -1.23 1.05 -16.32
C GLY A 363 -1.20 1.26 -14.80
N LEU A 364 -2.24 1.88 -14.23
CA LEU A 364 -2.37 2.05 -12.78
C LEU A 364 -2.51 0.71 -12.05
N TRP A 365 -3.23 -0.25 -12.63
CA TRP A 365 -3.31 -1.60 -12.09
C TRP A 365 -1.95 -2.29 -12.07
N CYS A 366 -1.18 -2.20 -13.16
CA CYS A 366 0.16 -2.78 -13.23
C CYS A 366 1.11 -2.13 -12.22
N ALA A 367 1.07 -0.80 -12.08
CA ALA A 367 1.86 -0.07 -11.08
C ALA A 367 1.50 -0.52 -9.65
N GLN A 368 0.20 -0.60 -9.34
CA GLN A 368 -0.26 -1.10 -8.04
C GLN A 368 0.16 -2.56 -7.80
N ALA A 369 -0.01 -3.45 -8.80
CA ALA A 369 0.38 -4.86 -8.72
C ALA A 369 1.88 -5.01 -8.39
N TRP A 370 2.73 -4.16 -8.97
CA TRP A 370 4.17 -4.15 -8.68
C TRP A 370 4.49 -3.88 -7.21
N VAL A 371 3.69 -3.05 -6.56
CA VAL A 371 3.82 -2.71 -5.13
C VAL A 371 3.26 -3.82 -4.24
N ILE A 372 2.08 -4.33 -4.58
CA ILE A 372 1.30 -5.19 -3.66
C ILE A 372 1.62 -6.68 -3.80
N CYS A 373 2.13 -7.14 -4.94
CA CYS A 373 2.38 -8.56 -5.18
C CYS A 373 3.76 -8.99 -4.64
N THR A 374 3.78 -10.13 -3.98
CA THR A 374 4.94 -10.80 -3.38
C THR A 374 4.98 -12.25 -3.82
N PHE A 375 3.85 -12.94 -3.68
CA PHE A 375 3.73 -14.38 -3.88
C PHE A 375 3.15 -14.71 -5.27
N LEU A 376 3.37 -15.94 -5.73
CA LEU A 376 3.00 -16.36 -7.09
C LEU A 376 1.48 -16.27 -7.33
N ASP A 377 0.67 -16.63 -6.35
CA ASP A 377 -0.79 -16.53 -6.40
C ASP A 377 -1.28 -15.08 -6.54
N GLU A 378 -0.64 -14.13 -5.86
CA GLU A 378 -0.91 -12.70 -6.02
C GLU A 378 -0.57 -12.23 -7.43
N TRP A 379 0.56 -12.66 -7.99
CA TRP A 379 0.94 -12.36 -9.38
C TRP A 379 0.00 -12.99 -10.40
N LEU A 380 -0.48 -14.22 -10.17
CA LEU A 380 -1.47 -14.88 -11.03
C LEU A 380 -2.81 -14.14 -11.00
N TRP A 381 -3.25 -13.69 -9.82
CA TRP A 381 -4.44 -12.85 -9.67
C TRP A 381 -4.27 -11.50 -10.38
N ALA A 382 -3.09 -10.88 -10.25
CA ALA A 382 -2.76 -9.64 -10.94
C ALA A 382 -2.83 -9.77 -12.46
N ALA A 383 -2.23 -10.85 -12.99
CA ALA A 383 -2.25 -11.18 -14.40
C ALA A 383 -3.69 -11.46 -14.90
N TYR A 384 -4.51 -12.17 -14.12
CA TYR A 384 -5.92 -12.41 -14.46
C TYR A 384 -6.69 -11.09 -14.66
N LEU A 385 -6.57 -10.13 -13.75
CA LEU A 385 -7.25 -8.83 -13.88
C LEU A 385 -6.67 -7.98 -15.03
N ALA A 386 -5.36 -8.06 -15.28
CA ALA A 386 -4.72 -7.39 -16.42
C ALA A 386 -5.23 -7.95 -17.77
N ILE A 387 -5.32 -9.27 -17.89
CA ILE A 387 -5.83 -9.96 -19.08
C ILE A 387 -7.30 -9.60 -19.32
N LEU A 388 -8.12 -9.57 -18.27
CA LEU A 388 -9.52 -9.14 -18.40
C LEU A 388 -9.64 -7.71 -18.91
N ASN A 389 -8.81 -6.78 -18.42
CA ASN A 389 -8.78 -5.41 -18.93
C ASN A 389 -8.41 -5.37 -20.41
N LEU A 390 -7.38 -6.10 -20.82
CA LEU A 390 -6.97 -6.18 -22.24
C LEU A 390 -8.10 -6.73 -23.13
N LEU A 391 -8.80 -7.78 -22.67
CA LEU A 391 -9.94 -8.35 -23.40
C LEU A 391 -11.08 -7.35 -23.54
N VAL A 392 -11.42 -6.63 -22.46
CA VAL A 392 -12.47 -5.62 -22.47
C VAL A 392 -12.08 -4.40 -23.33
N MET A 393 -10.81 -3.99 -23.30
CA MET A 393 -10.28 -2.92 -24.16
C MET A 393 -10.37 -3.32 -25.63
N ALA A 394 -9.94 -4.54 -25.98
CA ALA A 394 -10.06 -5.08 -27.33
C ALA A 394 -11.52 -5.17 -27.78
N HIS A 395 -12.41 -5.57 -26.88
CA HIS A 395 -13.85 -5.64 -27.13
C HIS A 395 -14.41 -4.24 -27.46
N LEU A 396 -14.11 -3.22 -26.65
CA LEU A 396 -14.54 -1.84 -26.91
C LEU A 396 -13.92 -1.27 -28.20
N ALA A 397 -12.62 -1.48 -28.42
CA ALA A 397 -11.92 -0.98 -29.60
C ALA A 397 -12.56 -1.50 -30.89
N LEU A 398 -12.82 -2.80 -30.96
CA LEU A 398 -13.43 -3.44 -32.12
C LEU A 398 -14.92 -3.10 -32.27
N ALA A 399 -15.63 -2.93 -31.15
CA ALA A 399 -17.03 -2.51 -31.12
C ALA A 399 -17.27 -1.09 -31.68
N LEU A 400 -16.28 -0.20 -31.53
CA LEU A 400 -16.32 1.17 -32.05
C LEU A 400 -15.71 1.28 -33.45
N GLY A 401 -14.93 0.29 -33.86
CA GLY A 401 -14.28 0.21 -35.16
C GLY A 401 -15.17 -0.31 -36.28
N ALA A 402 -14.77 -0.09 -37.52
CA ALA A 402 -15.42 -0.65 -38.70
C ALA A 402 -15.21 -2.17 -38.75
N HIS A 403 -16.30 -2.93 -38.87
CA HIS A 403 -16.30 -4.40 -38.86
C HIS A 403 -15.86 -5.02 -40.20
N GLU A 404 -14.74 -4.58 -40.77
CA GLU A 404 -14.21 -5.10 -42.03
C GLU A 404 -13.22 -6.27 -41.80
N GLY A 405 -13.28 -7.30 -42.64
CA GLY A 405 -12.30 -8.40 -42.69
C GLY A 405 -12.13 -9.16 -41.37
N TRP A 406 -10.86 -9.28 -40.92
CA TRP A 406 -10.51 -10.03 -39.71
C TRP A 406 -11.00 -9.35 -38.42
N ARG A 407 -11.13 -8.01 -38.40
CA ARG A 407 -11.64 -7.26 -37.24
C ARG A 407 -13.08 -7.62 -36.93
N GLY A 408 -13.92 -7.73 -37.96
CA GLY A 408 -15.31 -8.18 -37.79
C GLY A 408 -15.44 -9.61 -37.26
N ARG A 409 -14.54 -10.53 -37.67
CA ARG A 409 -14.49 -11.90 -37.14
C ARG A 409 -14.10 -11.91 -35.66
N LEU A 410 -13.06 -11.17 -35.30
CA LEU A 410 -12.59 -11.06 -33.93
C LEU A 410 -13.63 -10.40 -33.01
N PHE A 411 -14.26 -9.31 -33.48
CA PHE A 411 -15.37 -8.66 -32.78
C PHE A 411 -16.49 -9.64 -32.46
N ARG A 412 -16.99 -10.40 -33.45
CA ARG A 412 -18.06 -11.40 -33.21
C ARG A 412 -17.65 -12.46 -32.18
N GLY A 413 -16.38 -12.88 -32.19
CA GLY A 413 -15.85 -13.85 -31.22
C GLY A 413 -15.84 -13.31 -29.80
N LEU A 414 -15.46 -12.03 -29.61
CA LEU A 414 -15.49 -11.34 -28.31
C LEU A 414 -16.92 -11.03 -27.87
N GLU A 415 -17.77 -10.53 -28.76
CA GLU A 415 -19.17 -10.20 -28.50
C GLU A 415 -19.96 -11.43 -28.03
N ALA A 416 -19.77 -12.58 -28.69
CA ALA A 416 -20.42 -13.85 -28.32
C ALA A 416 -20.03 -14.32 -26.91
N ARG A 417 -18.89 -13.86 -26.37
CA ARG A 417 -18.39 -14.16 -25.03
C ARG A 417 -18.51 -12.99 -24.07
N GLY A 418 -19.11 -11.88 -24.48
CA GLY A 418 -19.21 -10.65 -23.70
C GLY A 418 -19.79 -10.89 -22.31
N GLY A 419 -20.85 -11.70 -22.21
CA GLY A 419 -21.44 -12.09 -20.94
C GLY A 419 -20.46 -12.80 -20.00
N TRP A 420 -19.58 -13.65 -20.52
CA TRP A 420 -18.58 -14.35 -19.72
C TRP A 420 -17.48 -13.41 -19.21
N TRP A 421 -17.08 -12.42 -20.01
CA TRP A 421 -16.12 -11.40 -19.58
C TRP A 421 -16.69 -10.52 -18.47
N LEU A 422 -17.96 -10.11 -18.59
CA LEU A 422 -18.67 -9.40 -17.53
C LEU A 422 -18.77 -10.26 -16.26
N LEU A 423 -19.18 -11.53 -16.38
CA LEU A 423 -19.22 -12.44 -15.24
C LEU A 423 -17.83 -12.63 -14.59
N ALA A 424 -16.75 -12.71 -15.39
CA ALA A 424 -15.38 -12.85 -14.89
C ALA A 424 -14.91 -11.60 -14.12
N SER A 425 -15.18 -10.40 -14.64
CA SER A 425 -14.91 -9.13 -13.95
C SER A 425 -15.76 -8.98 -12.68
N SER A 426 -17.04 -9.35 -12.74
CA SER A 426 -17.92 -9.32 -11.57
C SER A 426 -17.58 -10.40 -10.54
N PHE A 427 -17.06 -11.55 -10.96
CA PHE A 427 -16.55 -12.56 -10.04
C PHE A 427 -15.36 -12.03 -9.25
N ALA A 428 -14.41 -11.37 -9.92
CA ALA A 428 -13.33 -10.66 -9.24
C ALA A 428 -13.86 -9.60 -8.26
N GLY A 429 -14.84 -8.81 -8.69
CA GLY A 429 -15.51 -7.82 -7.84
C GLY A 429 -16.18 -8.43 -6.61
N ALA A 430 -16.86 -9.57 -6.76
CA ALA A 430 -17.53 -10.27 -5.66
C ALA A 430 -16.53 -10.90 -4.68
N VAL A 431 -15.50 -11.59 -5.18
CA VAL A 431 -14.43 -12.17 -4.35
C VAL A 431 -13.77 -11.06 -3.52
N TRP A 432 -13.41 -9.95 -4.16
CA TRP A 432 -12.71 -8.88 -3.47
C TRP A 432 -13.63 -8.08 -2.54
N MET A 433 -14.91 -7.92 -2.87
CA MET A 433 -15.90 -7.35 -1.97
C MET A 433 -16.03 -8.18 -0.70
N LEU A 434 -16.18 -9.50 -0.82
CA LEU A 434 -16.25 -10.39 0.35
C LEU A 434 -14.97 -10.30 1.18
N ALA A 435 -13.80 -10.31 0.54
CA ALA A 435 -12.52 -10.14 1.24
C ALA A 435 -12.46 -8.82 2.02
N LEU A 436 -12.94 -7.71 1.44
CA LEU A 436 -12.98 -6.41 2.12
C LEU A 436 -14.08 -6.28 3.19
N VAL A 437 -15.11 -7.12 3.16
CA VAL A 437 -16.14 -7.15 4.21
C VAL A 437 -15.69 -7.98 5.41
N PHE A 438 -14.99 -9.10 5.17
CA PHE A 438 -14.63 -10.05 6.24
C PHE A 438 -13.20 -9.93 6.74
N ASP A 439 -12.27 -9.40 5.93
CA ASP A 439 -10.83 -9.35 6.24
C ASP A 439 -10.15 -8.16 5.53
N ALA A 440 -10.61 -6.95 5.82
CA ALA A 440 -10.20 -5.74 5.09
C ALA A 440 -8.78 -5.27 5.44
N ARG A 441 -8.34 -5.52 6.68
CA ARG A 441 -7.29 -4.73 7.37
C ARG A 441 -6.02 -4.53 6.55
N TYR A 442 -5.59 -5.54 5.80
CA TYR A 442 -4.33 -5.55 5.05
C TYR A 442 -4.52 -5.64 3.53
N ARG A 443 -5.76 -5.54 3.03
CA ARG A 443 -6.10 -5.76 1.61
C ARG A 443 -6.30 -4.46 0.85
N ASN A 444 -5.58 -4.29 -0.25
CA ASN A 444 -5.67 -3.12 -1.13
C ASN A 444 -6.96 -3.11 -1.95
N PHE A 445 -7.37 -1.95 -2.46
CA PHE A 445 -8.52 -1.81 -3.35
C PHE A 445 -8.10 -1.89 -4.83
N PRO A 446 -8.62 -2.84 -5.64
CA PRO A 446 -8.26 -3.02 -7.04
C PRO A 446 -9.09 -2.08 -7.94
N ASN A 447 -9.19 -0.81 -7.53
CA ASN A 447 -10.05 0.19 -8.15
C ASN A 447 -9.72 0.36 -9.64
N ALA A 448 -8.44 0.55 -9.96
CA ALA A 448 -7.99 0.72 -11.33
C ALA A 448 -8.29 -0.51 -12.21
N ALA A 449 -8.24 -1.71 -11.65
CA ALA A 449 -8.45 -2.96 -12.38
C ALA A 449 -9.91 -3.19 -12.78
N LEU A 450 -10.88 -2.70 -12.01
CA LEU A 450 -12.30 -3.00 -12.24
C LEU A 450 -13.13 -1.81 -12.72
N LEU A 451 -12.58 -0.58 -12.65
CA LEU A 451 -13.27 0.62 -13.15
C LEU A 451 -13.61 0.52 -14.64
N PHE A 452 -12.64 0.15 -15.48
CA PHE A 452 -12.85 0.13 -16.93
C PHE A 452 -13.85 -0.96 -17.37
N PRO A 453 -13.76 -2.22 -16.91
CA PRO A 453 -14.80 -3.23 -17.17
C PRO A 453 -16.19 -2.82 -16.69
N ALA A 454 -16.30 -2.21 -15.51
CA ALA A 454 -17.57 -1.77 -14.96
C ALA A 454 -18.24 -0.71 -15.85
N LEU A 455 -17.48 0.32 -16.26
CA LEU A 455 -17.97 1.38 -17.14
C LEU A 455 -18.33 0.84 -18.53
N PHE A 456 -17.49 -0.03 -19.10
CA PHE A 456 -17.73 -0.60 -20.42
C PHE A 456 -19.04 -1.38 -20.48
N TYR A 457 -19.25 -2.35 -19.58
CA TYR A 457 -20.44 -3.20 -19.61
C TYR A 457 -21.69 -2.48 -19.10
N LEU A 458 -21.55 -1.41 -18.31
CA LEU A 458 -22.66 -0.53 -18.01
C LEU A 458 -23.08 0.26 -19.25
N TYR A 459 -22.13 0.78 -20.04
CA TYR A 459 -22.39 1.50 -21.29
C TYR A 459 -22.95 0.58 -22.39
N ARG A 460 -22.32 -0.57 -22.61
CA ARG A 460 -22.65 -1.57 -23.62
C ARG A 460 -23.05 -2.89 -22.93
N PRO A 461 -24.32 -3.04 -22.52
CA PRO A 461 -24.77 -4.25 -21.86
C PRO A 461 -24.76 -5.45 -22.80
N VAL A 462 -24.38 -6.60 -22.25
CA VAL A 462 -24.28 -7.89 -22.92
C VAL A 462 -25.18 -8.89 -22.22
N ALA A 463 -25.76 -9.85 -22.95
CA ALA A 463 -26.58 -10.89 -22.32
C ALA A 463 -25.70 -11.77 -21.40
N THR A 464 -26.19 -12.01 -20.19
CA THR A 464 -25.50 -12.83 -19.17
C THR A 464 -26.43 -13.94 -18.67
N PRO A 465 -25.90 -15.13 -18.37
CA PRO A 465 -26.65 -16.17 -17.66
C PRO A 465 -27.32 -15.66 -16.38
N ARG A 466 -28.64 -15.89 -16.27
CA ARG A 466 -29.46 -15.33 -15.19
C ARG A 466 -28.97 -15.64 -13.79
N ARG A 467 -28.60 -16.89 -13.52
CA ARG A 467 -28.33 -17.38 -12.14
C ARG A 467 -27.04 -16.76 -11.61
N GLU A 468 -25.98 -16.86 -12.39
CA GLU A 468 -24.64 -16.37 -12.10
C GLU A 468 -24.65 -14.85 -11.96
N ALA A 469 -25.27 -14.14 -12.91
CA ALA A 469 -25.34 -12.68 -12.85
C ALA A 469 -26.16 -12.18 -11.64
N THR A 470 -27.26 -12.87 -11.30
CA THR A 470 -28.05 -12.51 -10.11
C THR A 470 -27.24 -12.73 -8.83
N LEU A 471 -26.57 -13.86 -8.70
CA LEU A 471 -25.74 -14.16 -7.53
C LEU A 471 -24.63 -13.12 -7.34
N LEU A 472 -23.86 -12.83 -8.40
CA LEU A 472 -22.78 -11.84 -8.34
C LEU A 472 -23.30 -10.44 -8.04
N ALA A 473 -24.43 -10.04 -8.64
CA ALA A 473 -25.03 -8.73 -8.37
C ALA A 473 -25.46 -8.58 -6.91
N VAL A 474 -26.05 -9.64 -6.33
CA VAL A 474 -26.45 -9.66 -4.92
C VAL A 474 -25.23 -9.60 -4.01
N LEU A 475 -24.21 -10.43 -4.24
CA LEU A 475 -23.00 -10.45 -3.42
C LEU A 475 -22.29 -9.09 -3.42
N ILE A 476 -22.13 -8.49 -4.61
CA ILE A 476 -21.50 -7.17 -4.75
C ILE A 476 -22.34 -6.09 -4.06
N ALA A 477 -23.65 -6.03 -4.36
CA ALA A 477 -24.51 -4.97 -3.83
C ALA A 477 -24.70 -5.06 -2.31
N ALA A 478 -24.85 -6.28 -1.78
CA ALA A 478 -24.99 -6.51 -0.34
C ALA A 478 -23.72 -6.14 0.44
N GLY A 479 -22.55 -6.22 -0.19
CA GLY A 479 -21.27 -5.87 0.43
C GLY A 479 -20.98 -4.36 0.51
N ILE A 480 -21.64 -3.52 -0.31
CA ILE A 480 -21.34 -2.07 -0.38
C ILE A 480 -21.53 -1.38 0.99
N VAL A 481 -22.67 -1.60 1.65
CA VAL A 481 -22.96 -0.93 2.93
C VAL A 481 -22.04 -1.43 4.05
N PRO A 482 -21.86 -2.75 4.27
CA PRO A 482 -20.92 -3.25 5.27
C PRO A 482 -19.48 -2.79 5.02
N GLN A 483 -19.00 -2.81 3.78
CA GLN A 483 -17.66 -2.38 3.43
C GLN A 483 -17.45 -0.88 3.75
N LEU A 484 -18.39 -0.01 3.40
CA LEU A 484 -18.31 1.41 3.75
C LEU A 484 -18.44 1.66 5.25
N ALA A 485 -19.24 0.87 5.97
CA ALA A 485 -19.37 0.98 7.42
C ALA A 485 -18.07 0.62 8.15
N LEU A 486 -17.31 -0.36 7.64
CA LEU A 486 -16.00 -0.75 8.17
C LEU A 486 -14.91 0.27 7.84
N GLU A 487 -14.92 0.80 6.61
CA GLU A 487 -13.84 1.64 6.08
C GLU A 487 -14.00 3.14 6.34
N GLY A 488 -15.25 3.60 6.53
CA GLY A 488 -15.61 5.00 6.65
C GLY A 488 -15.71 5.72 5.30
N LEU A 489 -16.44 6.85 5.29
CA LEU A 489 -16.62 7.68 4.09
C LEU A 489 -15.43 8.60 3.80
N ASP A 490 -14.57 8.82 4.80
CA ASP A 490 -13.33 9.60 4.62
C ASP A 490 -12.22 8.80 3.91
N ASN A 491 -12.44 7.50 3.71
CA ASN A 491 -11.55 6.65 2.93
C ASN A 491 -11.93 6.72 1.44
N LEU A 492 -11.22 7.55 0.67
CA LEU A 492 -11.52 7.76 -0.74
C LEU A 492 -11.35 6.48 -1.57
N GLN A 493 -10.35 5.65 -1.26
CA GLN A 493 -10.17 4.37 -1.95
C GLN A 493 -11.36 3.43 -1.74
N ALA A 494 -11.92 3.41 -0.54
CA ALA A 494 -13.12 2.64 -0.18
C ALA A 494 -14.38 3.18 -0.86
N VAL A 495 -14.55 4.50 -0.93
CA VAL A 495 -15.69 5.15 -1.62
C VAL A 495 -15.64 4.88 -3.13
N LEU A 496 -14.45 4.99 -3.74
CA LEU A 496 -14.25 4.65 -5.15
C LEU A 496 -14.56 3.18 -5.42
N TRP A 497 -14.13 2.28 -4.54
CA TRP A 497 -14.45 0.86 -4.64
C TRP A 497 -15.96 0.60 -4.61
N ALA A 498 -16.67 1.18 -3.64
CA ALA A 498 -18.14 1.08 -3.56
C ALA A 498 -18.82 1.59 -4.84
N GLY A 499 -18.34 2.70 -5.40
CA GLY A 499 -18.82 3.23 -6.68
C GLY A 499 -18.60 2.25 -7.84
N ILE A 500 -17.41 1.66 -7.96
CA ILE A 500 -17.09 0.64 -8.98
C ILE A 500 -17.98 -0.59 -8.82
N CYS A 501 -18.20 -1.04 -7.60
CA CYS A 501 -19.10 -2.15 -7.29
C CYS A 501 -20.55 -1.85 -7.67
N ALA A 502 -21.04 -0.63 -7.43
CA ALA A 502 -22.36 -0.20 -7.88
C ALA A 502 -22.46 -0.19 -9.42
N LEU A 503 -21.41 0.26 -10.12
CA LEU A 503 -21.34 0.21 -11.59
C LEU A 503 -21.37 -1.24 -12.11
N LEU A 504 -20.62 -2.16 -11.48
CA LEU A 504 -20.62 -3.59 -11.83
C LEU A 504 -22.00 -4.23 -11.59
N ALA A 505 -22.63 -3.97 -10.44
CA ALA A 505 -23.98 -4.45 -10.17
C ALA A 505 -24.99 -3.91 -11.20
N GLY A 506 -24.87 -2.63 -11.57
CA GLY A 506 -25.65 -2.02 -12.64
C GLY A 506 -25.43 -2.69 -14.00
N ALA A 507 -24.19 -3.00 -14.35
CA ALA A 507 -23.84 -3.70 -15.59
C ALA A 507 -24.49 -5.11 -15.63
N LEU A 508 -24.42 -5.87 -14.53
CA LEU A 508 -25.08 -7.17 -14.41
C LEU A 508 -26.60 -7.07 -14.54
N LEU A 509 -27.23 -6.09 -13.88
CA LEU A 509 -28.67 -5.86 -13.99
C LEU A 509 -29.11 -5.50 -15.42
N ARG A 510 -28.30 -4.73 -16.15
CA ARG A 510 -28.55 -4.46 -17.57
C ARG A 510 -28.36 -5.70 -18.43
N GLY A 511 -27.37 -6.55 -18.13
CA GLY A 511 -27.18 -7.82 -18.83
C GLY A 511 -28.34 -8.80 -18.67
N LEU A 512 -28.91 -8.88 -17.46
CA LEU A 512 -30.12 -9.65 -17.17
C LEU A 512 -31.35 -9.17 -17.98
N ARG A 513 -31.45 -7.86 -18.26
CA ARG A 513 -32.53 -7.32 -19.10
C ARG A 513 -32.37 -7.72 -20.56
N GLN A 514 -31.14 -7.76 -21.07
CA GLN A 514 -30.88 -8.19 -22.46
C GLN A 514 -31.24 -9.66 -22.69
N GLU A 515 -30.96 -10.53 -21.72
CA GLU A 515 -31.33 -11.95 -21.80
C GLU A 515 -32.86 -12.14 -21.85
N ARG A 516 -33.61 -11.32 -21.08
CA ARG A 516 -35.09 -11.32 -21.11
C ARG A 516 -35.64 -10.89 -22.47
N SER A 517 -35.07 -9.87 -23.11
CA SER A 517 -35.48 -9.45 -24.45
C SER A 517 -35.19 -10.52 -25.50
N ALA A 518 -34.00 -11.12 -25.48
CA ALA A 518 -33.62 -12.18 -26.41
C ALA A 518 -34.50 -13.44 -26.27
N THR A 519 -34.86 -13.82 -25.04
CA THR A 519 -35.75 -14.95 -24.78
C THR A 519 -37.20 -14.67 -25.19
N ALA A 520 -37.68 -13.44 -25.03
CA ALA A 520 -39.01 -13.02 -25.49
C ALA A 520 -39.13 -13.04 -27.02
N GLU A 521 -38.13 -12.51 -27.74
CA GLU A 521 -38.08 -12.54 -29.22
C GLU A 521 -38.05 -13.98 -29.76
N THR A 522 -37.24 -14.86 -29.16
CA THR A 522 -37.16 -16.27 -29.56
C THR A 522 -38.49 -17.01 -29.33
N ARG A 523 -39.21 -16.67 -28.26
CA ARG A 523 -40.52 -17.25 -27.95
C ARG A 523 -41.61 -16.74 -28.91
N SER A 524 -41.57 -15.47 -29.29
CA SER A 524 -42.47 -14.89 -30.30
C SER A 524 -42.28 -15.57 -31.67
N ALA A 525 -41.04 -15.68 -32.14
CA ALA A 525 -40.72 -16.32 -33.41
C ALA A 525 -41.16 -17.80 -33.47
N ARG A 526 -40.99 -18.56 -32.37
CA ARG A 526 -41.48 -19.94 -32.27
C ARG A 526 -43.01 -20.06 -32.23
N THR A 527 -43.71 -19.02 -31.80
CA THR A 527 -45.18 -19.00 -31.75
C THR A 527 -45.75 -18.67 -33.14
N GLU A 528 -45.14 -17.74 -33.88
CA GLU A 528 -45.48 -17.45 -35.28
C GLU A 528 -45.20 -18.64 -36.20
N THR A 529 -44.09 -19.37 -36.01
CA THR A 529 -43.77 -20.57 -36.80
C THR A 529 -44.65 -21.79 -36.48
N ARG A 530 -45.44 -21.74 -35.38
CA ARG A 530 -46.43 -22.79 -35.05
C ARG A 530 -47.85 -22.45 -35.50
N LEU A 531 -48.09 -21.19 -35.89
CA LEU A 531 -49.38 -20.69 -36.37
C LEU A 531 -49.43 -20.55 -37.90
N ALA A 532 -48.30 -20.69 -38.58
CA ALA A 532 -48.16 -20.95 -40.01
C ALA A 532 -47.96 -22.45 -40.26
#